data_AF-A0A238ZAA8-F1
#
_entry.id   AF-A0A238ZAA8-F1
#
_cell.length_a   1.000
_cell.length_b   1.000
_cell.length_c   1.000
_cell.angle_alpha   90.00
_cell.angle_beta   90.00
_cell.angle_gamma   90.00
#
_symmetry.space_group_name_H-M   'P 1'
#
loop_
_entity.id
_entity.type
_entity.pdbx_description
1 polymer ?
#
loop_
_entity_poly.entity_id
_entity_poly.type
_entity_poly.pdbx_seq_one_letter_code
_entity_poly.pdbx_strand_id
1 'polypeptide(L)' 'MSNVKLVVSWTQNAKEDLKEIYISLKKEVSKETALKIRDELFDCRRIIIRNYKVLYQFKDNSIFVIRVFNSFQNPMKSLK' A
#
# COMPACT_ATOMS: atom_id res chain seq x y z
N MET A 1 -18.43 15.87 16.92
CA MET A 1 -17.45 16.18 15.86
C MET A 1 -17.86 15.41 14.62
N SER A 2 -18.13 16.09 13.51
CA SER A 2 -18.55 15.46 12.25
C SER A 2 -17.46 14.51 11.75
N ASN A 3 -17.87 13.32 11.32
CA ASN A 3 -17.00 12.26 10.84
C ASN A 3 -16.51 12.65 9.43
N VAL A 4 -15.30 13.22 9.33
CA VAL A 4 -14.74 13.64 8.04
C VAL A 4 -14.30 12.39 7.28
N LYS A 5 -15.13 11.94 6.34
CA LYS A 5 -14.78 10.85 5.42
C LYS A 5 -13.70 11.34 4.45
N LEU A 6 -12.46 10.95 4.70
CA LEU A 6 -11.34 11.21 3.80
C LEU A 6 -11.54 10.44 2.49
N VAL A 7 -11.80 11.16 1.40
CA VAL A 7 -11.89 10.60 0.05
C VAL A 7 -10.48 10.59 -0.57
N VAL A 8 -10.01 9.43 -0.98
CA VAL A 8 -8.77 9.30 -1.74
C VAL A 8 -9.10 9.36 -3.23
N SER A 9 -8.61 10.40 -3.90
CA SER A 9 -8.74 10.54 -5.36
C SER A 9 -7.45 10.10 -6.04
N TRP A 10 -7.54 9.09 -6.90
CA TRP A 10 -6.42 8.59 -7.69
C TRP A 10 -6.37 9.29 -9.06
N THR A 11 -5.17 9.71 -9.46
CA THR A 11 -4.94 10.22 -10.82
C THR A 11 -5.09 9.10 -11.85
N GLN A 12 -5.32 9.47 -13.11
CA GLN A 12 -5.47 8.49 -14.19
C GLN A 12 -4.21 7.61 -14.32
N ASN A 13 -3.02 8.23 -14.31
CA ASN A 13 -1.74 7.50 -14.38
C ASN A 13 -1.59 6.50 -13.23
N ALA A 14 -1.95 6.88 -12.00
CA ALA A 14 -1.83 5.97 -10.86
C ALA A 14 -2.79 4.76 -10.96
N LYS A 15 -3.95 4.92 -11.62
CA LYS A 15 -4.85 3.79 -11.93
C LYS A 15 -4.26 2.87 -12.99
N GLU A 16 -3.55 3.43 -13.97
CA GLU A 16 -2.84 2.68 -15.00
C GLU A 16 -1.66 1.90 -14.42
N ASP A 17 -0.86 2.52 -13.55
CA ASP A 17 0.22 1.85 -12.81
C ASP A 17 -0.31 0.63 -12.03
N LEU A 18 -1.43 0.80 -11.30
CA LEU A 18 -2.06 -0.31 -10.56
C LEU A 18 -2.54 -1.42 -11.49
N LYS A 19 -3.06 -1.08 -12.67
CA LYS A 19 -3.50 -2.06 -13.68
C LYS A 19 -2.31 -2.86 -14.21
N GLU A 20 -1.19 -2.21 -14.49
CA GLU A 20 0.03 -2.88 -14.96
C GLU A 20 0.61 -3.81 -13.90
N ILE A 21 0.66 -3.38 -12.64
CA ILE A 21 1.08 -4.22 -11.51
C ILE A 21 0.21 -5.47 -11.42
N TYR A 22 -1.12 -5.34 -11.47
CA TYR A 22 -2.02 -6.49 -11.44
C TYR A 22 -1.81 -7.44 -12.63
N ILE A 23 -1.67 -6.91 -13.85
CA ILE A 23 -1.42 -7.72 -15.05
C ILE A 23 -0.10 -8.48 -14.93
N SER A 24 0.94 -7.84 -14.38
CA SER A 24 2.23 -8.47 -14.13
C SER A 24 2.12 -9.60 -13.10
N LEU A 25 1.51 -9.33 -11.94
CA LEU A 25 1.31 -10.31 -10.87
C LEU A 25 0.53 -11.54 -11.34
N LYS A 26 -0.50 -11.37 -12.18
CA LYS A 26 -1.29 -12.48 -12.72
C LYS A 26 -0.46 -13.48 -13.56
N LYS A 27 0.73 -13.10 -14.03
CA LYS A 27 1.64 -14.00 -14.74
C LYS A 27 2.39 -14.95 -13.80
N GLU A 28 2.53 -14.57 -12.53
CA GLU A 28 3.34 -15.29 -11.53
C GLU A 28 2.51 -15.91 -10.40
N VAL A 29 1.34 -15.33 -10.08
CA VAL A 29 0.47 -15.80 -8.99
C VAL A 29 -0.97 -16.02 -9.47
N SER A 30 -1.77 -16.74 -8.67
CA SER A 30 -3.19 -16.93 -8.96
C SER A 30 -3.94 -15.60 -9.04
N LYS A 31 -5.05 -15.58 -9.79
CA LYS A 31 -5.92 -14.40 -9.92
C LYS A 31 -6.37 -13.90 -8.55
N GLU A 32 -6.74 -14.80 -7.64
CA GLU A 32 -7.19 -14.49 -6.29
C GLU A 32 -6.08 -13.80 -5.48
N THR A 33 -4.84 -14.26 -5.61
CA THR A 33 -3.67 -13.67 -4.94
C THR A 33 -3.34 -12.28 -5.50
N ALA A 34 -3.38 -12.13 -6.83
CA ALA A 34 -3.17 -10.84 -7.48
C ALA A 34 -4.23 -9.79 -7.08
N LEU A 35 -5.49 -10.21 -6.92
CA LEU A 35 -6.56 -9.34 -6.42
C LEU A 35 -6.29 -8.88 -4.98
N LYS A 36 -5.88 -9.80 -4.08
CA LYS A 36 -5.50 -9.44 -2.71
C LYS A 36 -4.38 -8.40 -2.67
N ILE A 37 -3.30 -8.62 -3.42
CA ILE A 37 -2.15 -7.70 -3.46
C ILE A 37 -2.58 -6.32 -3.98
N ARG A 38 -3.41 -6.27 -5.03
CA ARG A 38 -3.96 -5.01 -5.55
C ARG A 38 -4.79 -4.28 -4.48
N ASP A 39 -5.65 -5.01 -3.75
CA ASP A 39 -6.51 -4.42 -2.74
C ASP A 39 -5.69 -3.90 -1.55
N GLU A 40 -4.63 -4.62 -1.15
CA GLU A 40 -3.67 -4.14 -0.16
C GLU A 40 -2.94 -2.86 -0.63
N LEU A 41 -2.55 -2.77 -1.90
CA LEU A 41 -1.94 -1.56 -2.46
C LEU A 41 -2.89 -0.36 -2.45
N PHE A 42 -4.20 -0.60 -2.53
CA PHE A 42 -5.20 0.45 -2.51
C PHE A 42 -5.36 1.09 -1.12
N ASP A 43 -5.15 0.31 -0.06
CA ASP A 43 -5.38 0.72 1.32
C ASP A 43 -4.09 1.04 2.11
N CYS A 44 -2.95 0.58 1.62
CA CYS A 44 -1.66 0.79 2.29
C CYS A 44 -1.09 2.17 1.97
N ARG A 45 -1.13 3.07 2.95
CA ARG A 45 -0.55 4.41 2.86
C ARG A 45 0.85 4.40 3.46
N ARG A 46 1.71 5.34 3.02
CA ARG A 46 3.04 5.51 3.61
C ARG A 46 3.38 6.96 3.94
N ILE A 47 4.15 7.15 5.02
CA ILE A 47 4.84 8.41 5.35
C ILE A 47 6.33 8.19 5.10
N ILE A 48 6.97 9.12 4.39
CA ILE A 48 8.41 9.10 4.11
C ILE A 48 9.07 10.26 4.88
N ILE A 49 10.01 9.94 5.77
CA ILE A 49 10.79 10.93 6.52
C ILE A 49 12.27 10.58 6.35
N ARG A 50 12.99 11.35 5.53
CA ARG A 50 14.37 11.06 5.12
C ARG A 50 14.47 9.61 4.62
N ASN A 51 15.24 8.78 5.30
CA ASN A 51 15.43 7.37 4.99
C ASN A 51 14.40 6.45 5.67
N TYR A 52 13.50 6.94 6.50
CA TYR A 52 12.50 6.12 7.17
C TYR A 52 11.17 6.10 6.41
N LYS A 53 10.53 4.94 6.40
CA LYS A 53 9.19 4.72 5.85
C LYS A 53 8.30 4.17 6.95
N VAL A 54 7.11 4.76 7.09
CA VAL A 54 6.03 4.27 7.95
C VAL A 54 4.91 3.78 7.05
N LEU A 55 4.53 2.50 7.16
CA LEU A 55 3.35 1.95 6.50
C LEU A 55 2.18 1.98 7.46
N TYR A 56 1.04 2.46 7.00
CA TYR A 56 -0.18 2.52 7.80
C TYR A 56 -1.43 2.28 6.97
N GLN A 57 -2.48 1.81 7.63
CA GLN A 57 -3.82 1.67 7.08
C GLN A 57 -4.78 2.59 7.82
N PHE A 58 -5.79 3.10 7.12
CA PHE A 58 -6.88 3.86 7.73
C PHE A 58 -8.18 3.06 7.61
N LYS A 59 -8.66 2.55 8.73
CA LYS A 59 -9.85 1.70 8.80
C LYS A 59 -10.69 2.10 10.00
N ASP A 60 -12.01 2.18 9.82
CA ASP A 60 -12.98 2.49 10.88
C ASP A 60 -12.60 3.74 11.70
N ASN A 61 -12.18 4.79 11.00
CA ASN A 61 -11.71 6.06 11.57
C ASN A 61 -10.47 5.93 12.49
N SER A 62 -9.72 4.85 12.35
CA SER A 62 -8.52 4.55 13.12
C SER A 62 -7.31 4.35 12.19
N ILE A 63 -6.13 4.74 12.67
CA ILE A 63 -4.87 4.56 11.95
C ILE A 63 -4.14 3.37 12.56
N PHE A 64 -3.87 2.35 11.74
CA PHE A 64 -3.08 1.19 12.11
C PHE A 64 -1.68 1.33 11.53
N VAL A 65 -0.68 1.55 12.38
CA VAL A 65 0.73 1.57 11.95
C VAL A 65 1.19 0.12 11.80
N ILE A 66 1.49 -0.28 10.56
CA ILE A 66 1.84 -1.64 10.20
C ILE A 66 3.34 -1.87 10.39
N ARG A 67 4.15 -0.90 9.97
CA ARG A 67 5.61 -1.03 10.01
C ARG A 67 6.32 0.32 10.00
N VAL A 68 7.43 0.41 10.73
CA VAL A 68 8.40 1.51 10.63
C VAL A 68 9.75 0.90 10.27
N PHE A 69 10.36 1.34 9.18
CA PHE A 69 11.65 0.79 8.75
C PHE A 69 12.53 1.81 8.04
N ASN A 70 13.84 1.57 8.10
CA ASN A 70 14.84 2.33 7.36
C ASN A 70 14.98 1.78 5.93
N SER A 71 14.78 2.64 4.94
CA SER A 71 14.81 2.34 3.50
C SER A 71 16.19 1.97 2.96
N PHE A 72 17.26 2.29 3.70
CA PHE A 72 18.62 1.85 3.37
C PHE A 72 18.88 0.41 3.82
N GLN A 73 17.99 -0.19 4.62
CA GLN A 73 18.08 -1.61 4.93
C GLN A 73 17.49 -2.42 3.77
N ASN A 74 18.15 -3.54 3.44
CA ASN A 74 17.63 -4.50 2.47
C ASN A 74 16.18 -4.87 2.88
N PRO A 75 15.16 -4.67 2.02
CA PRO A 75 13.77 -4.93 2.36
C PRO A 75 13.52 -6.37 2.81
N MET A 76 14.31 -7.34 2.32
CA MET A 76 14.23 -8.75 2.71
C MET A 76 14.69 -9.01 4.15
N LYS A 77 15.39 -8.08 4.79
CA LYS A 77 15.85 -8.24 6.19
C LYS A 77 14.70 -8.19 7.20
N SER A 78 13.54 -7.66 6.80
CA SER A 78 12.35 -7.48 7.63
C SER A 78 11.28 -8.56 7.45
N LEU A 79 11.59 -9.62 6.70
CA LEU A 79 10.70 -10.77 6.43
C LEU A 79 11.06 -12.02 7.24
N LYS A 80 12.01 -11.91 8.18
CA LYS A 80 12.36 -12.99 9.13
C LYS A 80 11.59 -12.83 10.44
#